data_AF-A0A7C4VP40-F1
#
_entry.id   AF-A0A7C4VP40-F1
#
_cell.length_a   1.000
_cell.length_b   1.000
_cell.length_c   1.000
_cell.angle_alpha   90.00
_cell.angle_beta   90.00
_cell.angle_gamma   90.00
#
_symmetry.space_group_name_H-M   'P 1'
#
loop_
_entity.id
_entity.type
_entity.pdbx_description
1 polymer ?
#
loop_
_entity_poly.entity_id
_entity_poly.type
_entity_poly.pdbx_seq_one_letter_code
_entity_poly.pdbx_strand_id
1 'polypeptide(L)'
;MGRPRITDPLEGGLASRVYLAAFPCFRSCYQIAKMVVSGSAVNSSGRILKLALKFDGHFDIKDERVTMHRVRTLIMSKAEPFISKLATECQLSPDEVEALKSFVPNFRKIMGAYIDLTLRRKPDYLKHEVKAFEELSNGLCLTLYIARLCSHASPQATDFSLSMLGVTLPVVLGTGGLCNEEILHFTRNLANITSQKTLTDMYIKVRKAISPQYEMVMTMLEGFEKYYKELEKHVMKRN
;
A
#
# COMPACT_ATOMS: atom_id res chain seq x y z
N MET A 1 17.25 -17.45 -13.48
CA MET A 1 16.42 -17.68 -12.28
C MET A 1 15.33 -16.61 -12.22
N GLY A 2 14.08 -16.98 -12.00
CA GLY A 2 12.96 -16.03 -11.95
C GLY A 2 13.05 -15.09 -10.74
N ARG A 3 12.51 -13.87 -10.84
CA ARG A 3 12.41 -12.95 -9.71
C ARG A 3 11.49 -13.55 -8.64
N PRO A 4 11.84 -13.50 -7.35
CA PRO A 4 10.95 -13.93 -6.27
C PRO A 4 9.70 -13.04 -6.29
N ARG A 5 8.52 -13.65 -6.21
CA ARG A 5 7.24 -12.93 -6.08
C ARG A 5 6.73 -13.11 -4.66
N ILE A 6 6.18 -12.04 -4.10
CA ILE A 6 5.54 -12.09 -2.79
C ILE A 6 4.27 -12.95 -2.92
N THR A 7 4.34 -14.16 -2.39
CA THR A 7 3.21 -15.09 -2.38
C THR A 7 2.13 -14.61 -1.41
N ASP A 8 0.85 -14.77 -1.79
CA ASP A 8 -0.28 -14.41 -0.94
C ASP A 8 -0.69 -15.61 -0.06
N PRO A 9 -0.51 -15.56 1.27
CA PRO A 9 -0.90 -16.64 2.18
C PRO A 9 -2.42 -16.85 2.26
N LEU A 10 -3.21 -15.91 1.74
CA LEU A 10 -4.66 -16.04 1.64
C LEU A 10 -5.10 -16.61 0.28
N GLU A 11 -4.15 -17.00 -0.58
CA GLU A 11 -4.36 -17.57 -1.92
C GLU A 11 -5.13 -16.67 -2.90
N GLY A 12 -5.42 -15.42 -2.52
CA GLY A 12 -6.25 -14.50 -3.29
C GLY A 12 -7.73 -14.58 -2.93
N GLY A 13 -8.59 -14.27 -3.90
CA GLY A 13 -10.04 -14.44 -3.76
C GLY A 13 -10.66 -13.63 -2.62
N LEU A 14 -11.67 -14.20 -1.94
CA LEU A 14 -12.46 -13.47 -0.93
C LEU A 14 -11.64 -13.08 0.30
N ALA A 15 -10.74 -13.94 0.77
CA ALA A 15 -9.95 -13.68 1.98
C ALA A 15 -9.02 -12.48 1.79
N SER A 16 -8.28 -12.42 0.68
CA SER A 16 -7.43 -11.27 0.32
C SER A 16 -8.23 -9.98 0.16
N ARG A 17 -9.44 -10.03 -0.42
CA ARG A 17 -10.28 -8.84 -0.58
C ARG A 17 -10.78 -8.30 0.76
N VAL A 18 -11.14 -9.20 1.70
CA VAL A 18 -11.46 -8.83 3.09
C VAL A 18 -10.25 -8.24 3.79
N TYR A 19 -9.08 -8.86 3.64
CA TYR A 19 -7.83 -8.39 4.23
C TYR A 19 -7.44 -7.00 3.73
N LEU A 20 -7.52 -6.76 2.43
CA LEU A 20 -7.23 -5.45 1.85
C LEU A 20 -8.25 -4.41 2.29
N ALA A 21 -9.55 -4.72 2.26
CA ALA A 21 -10.61 -3.79 2.66
C ALA A 21 -10.53 -3.39 4.14
N ALA A 22 -10.12 -4.30 5.02
CA ALA A 22 -10.00 -4.08 6.46
C ALA A 22 -8.60 -3.59 6.89
N PHE A 23 -7.65 -3.43 5.96
CA PHE A 23 -6.30 -2.97 6.29
C PHE A 23 -6.24 -1.50 6.74
N PRO A 24 -6.95 -0.52 6.12
CA PRO A 24 -6.79 0.87 6.53
C PRO A 24 -7.28 1.17 7.95
N CYS A 25 -8.40 0.55 8.36
CA CYS A 25 -9.06 0.81 9.62
C CYS A 25 -10.08 -0.29 9.95
N PHE A 26 -10.58 -0.28 11.19
CA PHE A 26 -11.71 -1.11 11.60
C PHE A 26 -12.94 -0.84 10.73
N ARG A 27 -13.50 -1.89 10.14
CA ARG A 27 -14.74 -1.84 9.36
C ARG A 27 -15.66 -2.96 9.79
N SER A 28 -16.98 -2.72 9.79
CA SER A 28 -17.92 -3.83 10.00
C SER A 28 -17.92 -4.80 8.85
N CYS A 29 -18.36 -6.03 9.13
CA CYS A 29 -18.69 -7.04 8.14
C CYS A 29 -19.60 -6.50 7.02
N TYR A 30 -20.57 -5.63 7.35
CA TYR A 30 -21.46 -5.01 6.37
C TYR A 30 -20.76 -4.01 5.43
N GLN A 31 -19.88 -3.16 5.98
CA GLN A 31 -19.08 -2.24 5.17
C GLN A 31 -18.15 -3.01 4.23
N ILE A 32 -17.47 -4.03 4.74
CA ILE A 32 -16.60 -4.89 3.91
C ILE A 32 -17.43 -5.61 2.85
N ALA A 33 -18.59 -6.17 3.21
CA ALA A 33 -19.49 -6.82 2.28
C ALA A 33 -19.93 -5.91 1.13
N LYS A 34 -20.25 -4.64 1.42
CA LYS A 34 -20.57 -3.63 0.39
C LYS A 34 -19.42 -3.40 -0.60
N MET A 35 -18.19 -3.56 -0.15
CA MET A 35 -17.00 -3.35 -0.97
C MET A 35 -16.65 -4.59 -1.81
N VAL A 36 -16.85 -5.81 -1.28
CA VAL A 36 -16.25 -7.03 -1.87
C VAL A 36 -17.24 -8.08 -2.40
N VAL A 37 -18.55 -7.93 -2.16
CA VAL A 37 -19.56 -8.92 -2.60
C VAL A 37 -20.57 -8.30 -3.56
N SER A 38 -20.90 -9.03 -4.63
CA SER A 38 -22.00 -8.71 -5.56
C SER A 38 -23.33 -9.27 -5.04
N GLY A 39 -24.42 -8.50 -5.09
CA GLY A 39 -25.78 -8.94 -4.70
C GLY A 39 -26.25 -8.47 -3.32
N SER A 40 -27.38 -9.00 -2.83
CA SER A 40 -28.03 -8.53 -1.60
C SER A 40 -27.14 -8.75 -0.35
N ALA A 41 -26.78 -7.65 0.32
CA ALA A 41 -25.73 -7.56 1.33
C ALA A 41 -26.01 -8.28 2.67
N VAL A 42 -27.16 -8.97 2.81
CA VAL A 42 -27.58 -9.57 4.08
C VAL A 42 -26.83 -10.88 4.35
N ASN A 43 -26.69 -11.75 3.34
CA ASN A 43 -26.05 -13.06 3.49
C ASN A 43 -24.50 -13.00 3.46
N SER A 44 -23.93 -11.87 3.07
CA SER A 44 -22.49 -11.69 2.98
C SER A 44 -21.85 -11.35 4.33
N SER A 45 -22.50 -10.55 5.18
CA SER A 45 -21.92 -10.11 6.47
C SER A 45 -21.52 -11.28 7.39
N GLY A 46 -22.39 -12.27 7.56
CA GLY A 46 -22.09 -13.49 8.34
C GLY A 46 -20.98 -14.34 7.73
N ARG A 47 -20.91 -14.41 6.39
CA ARG A 47 -19.81 -15.10 5.68
C ARG A 47 -18.47 -14.39 5.88
N ILE A 48 -18.45 -13.06 5.84
CA ILE A 48 -17.25 -12.25 6.08
C ILE A 48 -16.74 -12.47 7.51
N LEU A 49 -17.63 -12.47 8.50
CA LEU A 49 -17.25 -12.71 9.90
C LEU A 49 -16.70 -14.13 10.09
N LYS A 50 -17.39 -15.15 9.59
CA LYS A 50 -16.93 -16.55 9.66
C LYS A 50 -15.55 -16.72 9.01
N LEU A 51 -15.30 -16.03 7.90
CA LEU A 51 -14.00 -16.06 7.24
C LEU A 51 -12.94 -15.37 8.09
N ALA A 52 -13.20 -14.17 8.60
CA ALA A 52 -12.25 -13.46 9.46
C ALA A 52 -11.88 -14.28 10.71
N LEU A 53 -12.86 -14.95 11.32
CA LEU A 53 -12.65 -15.87 12.45
C LEU A 53 -11.81 -17.11 12.06
N LYS A 54 -11.97 -17.61 10.83
CA LYS A 54 -11.15 -18.73 10.31
C LYS A 54 -9.67 -18.35 10.14
N PHE A 55 -9.38 -17.07 9.90
CA PHE A 55 -8.03 -16.53 9.73
C PHE A 55 -7.66 -15.59 10.89
N ASP A 56 -7.84 -16.05 12.13
CA ASP A 56 -7.58 -15.28 13.37
C ASP A 56 -6.15 -14.70 13.47
N GLY A 57 -5.15 -15.36 12.87
CA GLY A 57 -3.79 -14.85 12.74
C GLY A 57 -3.66 -13.62 11.84
N HIS A 58 -4.67 -13.31 11.02
CA HIS A 58 -4.66 -12.24 10.02
C HIS A 58 -5.62 -11.09 10.36
N PHE A 59 -6.57 -11.31 11.28
CA PHE A 59 -7.60 -10.33 11.60
C PHE A 59 -7.70 -10.08 13.10
N ASP A 60 -7.92 -8.82 13.46
CA ASP A 60 -8.40 -8.40 14.77
C ASP A 60 -9.91 -8.17 14.68
N ILE A 61 -10.63 -8.68 15.68
CA ILE A 61 -12.08 -8.56 15.78
C ILE A 61 -12.41 -7.83 17.06
N LYS A 62 -13.23 -6.79 16.95
CA LYS A 62 -13.69 -5.97 18.07
C LYS A 62 -15.19 -5.78 18.01
N ASP A 63 -15.87 -5.99 19.12
CA ASP A 63 -17.28 -5.64 19.24
C ASP A 63 -17.44 -4.21 19.79
N GLU A 64 -18.31 -3.45 19.14
CA GLU A 64 -18.67 -2.09 19.53
C GLU A 64 -20.16 -2.03 19.84
N ARG A 65 -20.51 -1.58 21.05
CA ARG A 65 -21.91 -1.37 21.43
C ARG A 65 -22.40 -0.07 20.78
N VAL A 66 -23.36 -0.19 19.86
CA VAL A 66 -23.97 0.94 19.14
C VAL A 66 -25.17 1.48 19.90
N THR A 67 -25.99 0.58 20.46
CA THR A 67 -27.10 0.93 21.37
C THR A 67 -27.19 -0.12 22.48
N MET A 68 -28.07 0.06 23.46
CA MET A 68 -28.32 -0.95 24.51
C MET A 68 -28.64 -2.35 23.97
N HIS A 69 -29.30 -2.44 22.81
CA HIS A 69 -29.73 -3.70 22.20
C HIS A 69 -28.97 -4.05 20.92
N ARG A 70 -27.97 -3.25 20.52
CA ARG A 70 -27.27 -3.43 19.25
C ARG A 70 -25.76 -3.39 19.45
N VAL A 71 -25.13 -4.51 19.14
CA VAL A 71 -23.67 -4.63 19.03
C VAL A 71 -23.30 -4.76 17.55
N ARG A 72 -22.19 -4.14 17.18
CA ARG A 72 -21.62 -4.19 15.84
C ARG A 72 -20.21 -4.77 15.93
N THR A 73 -19.99 -5.85 15.19
CA THR A 73 -18.65 -6.43 15.05
C THR A 73 -17.85 -5.69 14.00
N LEU A 74 -16.64 -5.29 14.39
CA LEU A 74 -15.63 -4.62 13.57
C LEU A 74 -14.47 -5.58 13.30
N ILE A 75 -13.94 -5.52 12.09
CA ILE A 75 -12.83 -6.32 11.61
C ILE A 75 -11.73 -5.35 11.16
N MET A 76 -10.49 -5.61 11.57
CA MET A 76 -9.30 -4.94 11.07
C MET A 76 -8.24 -5.99 10.71
N SER A 77 -7.50 -5.79 9.63
CA SER A 77 -6.40 -6.70 9.28
C SER A 77 -5.19 -6.42 10.15
N LYS A 78 -4.52 -7.46 10.65
CA LYS A 78 -3.24 -7.35 11.35
C LYS A 78 -2.14 -6.91 10.38
N ALA A 79 -1.14 -6.17 10.84
CA ALA A 79 -0.03 -5.75 9.95
C ALA A 79 1.13 -6.76 9.99
N GLU A 80 1.25 -7.47 11.10
CA GLU A 80 2.33 -8.39 11.43
C GLU A 80 2.50 -9.52 10.42
N PRO A 81 1.42 -10.17 9.91
CA PRO A 81 1.56 -11.18 8.86
C PRO A 81 2.14 -10.61 7.58
N PHE A 82 1.69 -9.40 7.19
CA PHE A 82 2.20 -8.69 6.03
C PHE A 82 3.69 -8.34 6.19
N ILE A 83 4.07 -7.72 7.31
CA ILE A 83 5.47 -7.32 7.56
C ILE A 83 6.38 -8.54 7.64
N SER A 84 5.98 -9.59 8.34
CA SER A 84 6.82 -10.80 8.52
C SER A 84 7.06 -11.51 7.20
N LYS A 85 6.02 -11.61 6.35
CA LYS A 85 6.13 -12.17 5.01
C LYS A 85 7.02 -11.32 4.13
N LEU A 86 6.81 -10.00 4.12
CA LEU A 86 7.64 -9.05 3.37
C LEU A 86 9.11 -9.13 3.81
N ALA A 87 9.37 -9.20 5.11
CA ALA A 87 10.71 -9.31 5.67
C ALA A 87 11.44 -10.56 5.18
N THR A 88 10.72 -11.69 5.13
CA THR A 88 11.26 -12.96 4.66
C THR A 88 11.55 -12.93 3.16
N GLU A 89 10.55 -12.53 2.35
CA GLU A 89 10.64 -12.55 0.88
C GLU A 89 11.65 -11.52 0.34
N CYS A 90 11.75 -10.36 1.00
CA CYS A 90 12.64 -9.28 0.60
C CYS A 90 13.98 -9.25 1.37
N GLN A 91 14.20 -10.21 2.29
CA GLN A 91 15.40 -10.28 3.13
C GLN A 91 15.68 -8.96 3.88
N LEU A 92 14.65 -8.44 4.55
CA LEU A 92 14.76 -7.22 5.32
C LEU A 92 15.53 -7.47 6.62
N SER A 93 16.40 -6.53 7.00
CA SER A 93 17.12 -6.56 8.27
C SER A 93 16.19 -6.23 9.45
N PRO A 94 16.58 -6.55 10.70
CA PRO A 94 15.79 -6.18 11.88
C PRO A 94 15.48 -4.68 11.96
N ASP A 95 16.45 -3.82 11.63
CA ASP A 95 16.28 -2.36 11.65
C ASP A 95 15.26 -1.90 10.59
N GLU A 96 15.28 -2.50 9.40
CA GLU A 96 14.32 -2.21 8.34
C GLU A 96 12.90 -2.65 8.75
N VAL A 97 12.78 -3.81 9.40
CA VAL A 97 11.51 -4.31 9.92
C VAL A 97 10.95 -3.38 11.00
N GLU A 98 11.79 -2.88 11.90
CA GLU A 98 11.36 -1.97 12.97
C GLU A 98 10.91 -0.61 12.44
N ALA A 99 11.61 -0.08 11.43
CA ALA A 99 11.18 1.12 10.72
C ALA A 99 9.79 0.92 10.06
N LEU A 100 9.56 -0.23 9.42
CA LEU A 100 8.25 -0.55 8.83
C LEU A 100 7.15 -0.67 9.87
N LYS A 101 7.40 -1.33 11.00
CA LYS A 101 6.43 -1.42 12.12
C LYS A 101 6.05 -0.04 12.64
N SER A 102 7.03 0.81 12.88
CA SER A 102 6.81 2.20 13.32
C SER A 102 6.01 3.01 12.29
N PHE A 103 6.15 2.69 11.01
CA PHE A 103 5.46 3.37 9.92
C PHE A 103 4.04 2.85 9.66
N VAL A 104 3.65 1.67 10.17
CA VAL A 104 2.34 1.04 9.92
C VAL A 104 1.15 2.01 10.03
N PRO A 105 1.03 2.86 11.07
CA PRO A 105 -0.12 3.75 11.18
C PRO A 105 -0.26 4.72 10.00
N ASN A 106 0.86 5.24 9.48
CA ASN A 106 0.87 6.10 8.31
C ASN A 106 0.64 5.29 7.03
N PHE A 107 1.23 4.10 6.93
CA PHE A 107 1.00 3.23 5.78
C PHE A 107 -0.47 2.83 5.64
N ARG A 108 -1.17 2.54 6.74
CA ARG A 108 -2.61 2.27 6.73
C ARG A 108 -3.42 3.47 6.21
N LYS A 109 -3.04 4.70 6.56
CA LYS A 109 -3.68 5.92 6.03
C LYS A 109 -3.47 6.07 4.52
N ILE A 110 -2.24 5.86 4.04
CA ILE A 110 -1.91 5.87 2.61
C ILE A 110 -2.75 4.82 1.87
N MET A 111 -2.78 3.58 2.37
CA MET A 111 -3.58 2.51 1.77
C MET A 111 -5.09 2.80 1.84
N GLY A 112 -5.56 3.49 2.87
CA GLY A 112 -6.94 3.97 2.98
C GLY A 112 -7.30 4.93 1.86
N ALA A 113 -6.50 5.98 1.68
CA ALA A 113 -6.68 6.95 0.59
C ALA A 113 -6.63 6.25 -0.78
N TYR A 114 -5.66 5.34 -0.97
CA TYR A 114 -5.53 4.53 -2.18
C TYR A 114 -6.78 3.69 -2.48
N ILE A 115 -7.29 2.93 -1.50
CA ILE A 115 -8.46 2.06 -1.67
C ILE A 115 -9.71 2.89 -1.95
N ASP A 116 -9.94 3.96 -1.19
CA ASP A 116 -11.13 4.79 -1.37
C ASP A 116 -11.14 5.46 -2.76
N LEU A 117 -9.99 5.94 -3.25
CA LEU A 117 -9.86 6.49 -4.60
C LEU A 117 -10.07 5.42 -5.68
N THR A 118 -9.47 4.24 -5.50
CA THR A 118 -9.63 3.12 -6.43
C THR A 118 -11.10 2.72 -6.55
N LEU A 119 -11.83 2.63 -5.43
CA LEU A 119 -13.24 2.26 -5.41
C LEU A 119 -14.17 3.34 -5.95
N ARG A 120 -13.85 4.64 -5.80
CA ARG A 120 -14.64 5.71 -6.45
C ARG A 120 -14.64 5.60 -7.97
N ARG A 121 -13.55 5.10 -8.55
CA ARG A 121 -13.35 5.01 -10.01
C ARG A 121 -13.74 3.66 -10.57
N LYS A 122 -13.39 2.59 -9.86
CA LYS A 122 -13.71 1.21 -10.16
C LYS A 122 -14.45 0.62 -8.97
N PRO A 123 -15.77 0.86 -8.84
CA PRO A 123 -16.58 0.37 -7.71
C PRO A 123 -16.52 -1.15 -7.55
N ASP A 124 -16.22 -1.86 -8.64
CA ASP A 124 -16.14 -3.31 -8.68
C ASP A 124 -14.72 -3.85 -8.47
N TYR A 125 -13.72 -3.00 -8.20
CA TYR A 125 -12.32 -3.43 -8.05
C TYR A 125 -12.14 -4.59 -7.05
N LEU A 126 -12.72 -4.48 -5.86
CA LEU A 126 -12.67 -5.54 -4.85
C LEU A 126 -13.70 -6.67 -5.07
N LYS A 127 -14.46 -6.66 -6.17
CA LYS A 127 -15.30 -7.78 -6.58
C LYS A 127 -14.53 -8.78 -7.46
N HIS A 128 -13.47 -8.32 -8.12
CA HIS A 128 -12.54 -9.16 -8.88
C HIS A 128 -11.54 -9.85 -7.96
N GLU A 129 -10.82 -10.83 -8.48
CA GLU A 129 -9.75 -11.50 -7.75
C GLU A 129 -8.60 -10.52 -7.48
N VAL A 130 -8.22 -10.39 -6.21
CA VAL A 130 -7.14 -9.51 -5.76
C VAL A 130 -6.26 -10.29 -4.80
N LYS A 131 -4.96 -10.03 -4.86
CA LYS A 131 -3.98 -10.56 -3.90
C LYS A 131 -3.52 -9.45 -2.97
N ALA A 132 -3.86 -9.57 -1.70
CA ALA A 132 -3.68 -8.49 -0.73
C ALA A 132 -2.21 -8.17 -0.50
N PHE A 133 -1.37 -9.21 -0.41
CA PHE A 133 0.06 -9.04 -0.15
C PHE A 133 0.78 -8.41 -1.34
N GLU A 134 0.38 -8.76 -2.57
CA GLU A 134 0.91 -8.11 -3.76
C GLU A 134 0.51 -6.62 -3.77
N GLU A 135 -0.77 -6.28 -3.56
CA GLU A 135 -1.23 -4.89 -3.55
C GLU A 135 -0.61 -4.04 -2.46
N LEU A 136 -0.53 -4.54 -1.22
CA LEU A 136 0.13 -3.84 -0.12
C LEU A 136 1.62 -3.65 -0.39
N SER A 137 2.30 -4.65 -0.98
CA SER A 137 3.72 -4.51 -1.31
C SER A 137 3.96 -3.50 -2.43
N ASN A 138 3.08 -3.46 -3.44
CA ASN A 138 3.16 -2.46 -4.51
C ASN A 138 2.96 -1.04 -3.93
N GLY A 139 1.96 -0.85 -3.06
CA GLY A 139 1.73 0.42 -2.37
C GLY A 139 2.90 0.84 -1.48
N LEU A 140 3.53 -0.11 -0.77
CA LEU A 140 4.71 0.15 0.03
C LEU A 140 5.92 0.49 -0.83
N CYS A 141 6.16 -0.20 -1.94
CA CYS A 141 7.25 0.08 -2.86
C CYS A 141 7.18 1.52 -3.39
N LEU A 142 5.99 1.96 -3.77
CA LEU A 142 5.75 3.34 -4.19
C LEU A 142 6.00 4.33 -3.05
N THR A 143 5.52 4.02 -1.85
CA THR A 143 5.74 4.85 -0.65
C THR A 143 7.24 5.01 -0.35
N LEU A 144 8.00 3.91 -0.44
CA LEU A 144 9.46 3.90 -0.26
C LEU A 144 10.18 4.69 -1.36
N TYR A 145 9.72 4.59 -2.61
CA TYR A 145 10.27 5.39 -3.71
C TYR A 145 10.12 6.90 -3.44
N ILE A 146 8.93 7.34 -3.03
CA ILE A 146 8.66 8.75 -2.72
C ILE A 146 9.47 9.20 -1.49
N ALA A 147 9.47 8.40 -0.41
CA ALA A 147 10.24 8.72 0.79
C ALA A 147 11.75 8.82 0.48
N ARG A 148 12.28 7.91 -0.34
CA ARG A 148 13.66 7.96 -0.83
C ARG A 148 13.89 9.27 -1.58
N LEU A 149 13.06 9.62 -2.56
CA LEU A 149 13.15 10.90 -3.28
C LEU A 149 13.23 12.08 -2.32
N CYS A 150 12.29 12.21 -1.39
CA CYS A 150 12.26 13.29 -0.41
C CYS A 150 13.50 13.34 0.49
N SER A 151 14.16 12.22 0.74
CA SER A 151 15.34 12.15 1.62
C SER A 151 16.65 12.62 0.97
N HIS A 152 16.70 12.74 -0.37
CA HIS A 152 17.97 12.92 -1.07
C HIS A 152 17.95 13.79 -2.33
N ALA A 153 16.77 14.06 -2.89
CA ALA A 153 16.65 14.83 -4.11
C ALA A 153 16.56 16.32 -3.79
N SER A 154 17.01 17.18 -4.71
CA SER A 154 16.79 18.62 -4.59
C SER A 154 15.26 18.90 -4.49
N PRO A 155 14.83 20.03 -3.91
CA PRO A 155 13.41 20.38 -3.88
C PRO A 155 12.78 20.39 -5.27
N GLN A 156 13.50 20.88 -6.28
CA GLN A 156 13.04 20.93 -7.67
C GLN A 156 12.92 19.52 -8.30
N ALA A 157 13.88 18.63 -8.05
CA ALA A 157 13.82 17.22 -8.47
C ALA A 157 12.67 16.47 -7.80
N THR A 158 12.43 16.77 -6.53
CA THR A 158 11.33 16.21 -5.74
C THR A 158 9.99 16.65 -6.31
N ASP A 159 9.80 17.95 -6.55
CA ASP A 159 8.55 18.51 -7.09
C ASP A 159 8.26 18.01 -8.51
N PHE A 160 9.29 17.91 -9.36
CA PHE A 160 9.15 17.32 -10.69
C PHE A 160 8.77 15.84 -10.61
N SER A 161 9.48 15.04 -9.81
CA SER A 161 9.20 13.62 -9.66
C SER A 161 7.81 13.36 -9.08
N LEU A 162 7.36 14.19 -8.13
CA LEU A 162 6.01 14.16 -7.57
C LEU A 162 4.94 14.58 -8.59
N SER A 163 5.23 15.55 -9.44
CA SER A 163 4.34 15.94 -10.54
C SER A 163 4.20 14.80 -11.54
N MET A 164 5.32 14.15 -11.91
CA MET A 164 5.32 12.98 -12.78
C MET A 164 4.62 11.78 -12.12
N LEU A 165 4.80 11.55 -10.82
CA LEU A 165 4.01 10.59 -10.05
C LEU A 165 2.53 10.90 -10.15
N GLY A 166 2.12 12.16 -9.96
CA GLY A 166 0.74 12.61 -10.10
C GLY A 166 0.14 12.36 -11.48
N VAL A 167 0.95 12.37 -12.55
CA VAL A 167 0.53 12.08 -13.93
C VAL A 167 0.51 10.57 -14.22
N THR A 168 1.50 9.84 -13.69
CA THR A 168 1.71 8.42 -13.99
C THR A 168 0.89 7.49 -13.11
N LEU A 169 0.68 7.81 -11.83
CA LEU A 169 -0.18 7.02 -10.97
C LEU A 169 -1.60 6.88 -11.48
N PRO A 170 -2.24 7.93 -12.03
CA PRO A 170 -3.52 7.81 -12.71
C PRO A 170 -3.54 6.80 -13.87
N VAL A 171 -2.46 6.72 -14.66
CA VAL A 171 -2.32 5.76 -15.76
C VAL A 171 -2.17 4.33 -15.24
N VAL A 172 -1.56 4.18 -14.07
CA VAL A 172 -1.23 2.89 -13.44
C VAL A 172 -2.37 2.35 -12.58
N LEU A 173 -3.08 3.23 -11.90
CA LEU A 173 -4.15 2.90 -10.97
C LEU A 173 -5.55 3.03 -11.61
N GLY A 174 -5.64 3.53 -12.85
CA GLY A 174 -6.89 3.98 -13.48
C GLY A 174 -7.41 5.24 -12.80
N THR A 175 -7.56 6.34 -13.54
CA THR A 175 -7.32 7.78 -13.22
C THR A 175 -8.14 8.54 -12.17
N GLY A 176 -7.49 9.50 -11.46
CA GLY A 176 -8.14 10.60 -10.71
C GLY A 176 -7.53 11.06 -9.37
N GLY A 177 -6.23 11.39 -9.32
CA GLY A 177 -5.57 12.19 -8.26
C GLY A 177 -5.52 11.60 -6.85
N LEU A 178 -4.31 11.25 -6.38
CA LEU A 178 -4.05 11.29 -4.95
C LEU A 178 -3.98 12.78 -4.57
N CYS A 179 -4.46 13.16 -3.38
CA CYS A 179 -4.07 14.47 -2.85
C CYS A 179 -2.57 14.39 -2.58
N ASN A 180 -1.77 14.97 -3.48
CA ASN A 180 -0.31 14.88 -3.44
C ASN A 180 0.22 15.32 -2.06
N GLU A 181 -0.46 16.25 -1.39
CA GLU A 181 -0.09 16.81 -0.09
C GLU A 181 -0.15 15.79 1.06
N GLU A 182 -1.22 14.99 1.15
CA GLU A 182 -1.38 14.03 2.26
C GLU A 182 -0.38 12.88 2.15
N ILE A 183 -0.17 12.38 0.93
CA ILE A 183 0.81 11.31 0.69
C ILE A 183 2.21 11.83 0.89
N LEU A 184 2.50 13.04 0.42
CA LEU A 184 3.79 13.68 0.66
C LEU A 184 4.06 13.87 2.15
N HIS A 185 3.05 14.31 2.91
CA HIS A 185 3.15 14.45 4.36
C HIS A 185 3.45 13.09 5.02
N PHE A 186 2.73 12.03 4.65
CA PHE A 186 2.98 10.70 5.22
C PHE A 186 4.31 10.09 4.78
N THR A 187 4.75 10.29 3.54
CA THR A 187 6.04 9.80 3.05
C THR A 187 7.21 10.56 3.65
N ARG A 188 7.06 11.87 3.92
CA ARG A 188 8.06 12.65 4.65
C ARG A 188 8.26 12.15 6.07
N ASN A 189 7.19 11.69 6.74
CA ASN A 189 7.34 11.06 8.05
C ASN A 189 8.23 9.81 7.98
N LEU A 190 8.10 8.99 6.94
CA LEU A 190 8.98 7.83 6.73
C LEU A 190 10.45 8.27 6.49
N ALA A 191 10.65 9.33 5.71
CA ALA A 191 11.96 9.93 5.49
C ALA A 191 12.60 10.49 6.78
N ASN A 192 11.78 10.96 7.73
CA ASN A 192 12.25 11.54 8.98
C ASN A 192 12.60 10.50 10.06
N ILE A 193 11.92 9.35 10.07
CA ILE A 193 12.14 8.29 11.08
C ILE A 193 13.21 7.27 10.68
N THR A 194 13.72 7.33 9.46
CA THR A 194 14.63 6.33 8.89
C THR A 194 15.78 6.99 8.15
N SER A 195 16.99 6.44 8.25
CA SER A 195 18.14 6.97 7.49
C SER A 195 17.93 6.82 5.98
N GLN A 196 18.51 7.74 5.20
CA GLN A 196 18.50 7.67 3.73
C GLN A 196 19.01 6.33 3.21
N LYS A 197 20.07 5.78 3.83
CA LYS A 197 20.65 4.48 3.47
C LYS A 197 19.63 3.37 3.67
N THR A 198 19.02 3.29 4.85
CA THR A 198 18.00 2.29 5.17
C THR A 198 16.79 2.38 4.25
N LEU A 199 16.32 3.59 3.91
CA LEU A 199 15.23 3.78 2.93
C LEU A 199 15.59 3.26 1.54
N THR A 200 16.83 3.53 1.11
CA THR A 200 17.33 3.08 -0.19
C THR A 200 17.46 1.56 -0.25
N ASP A 201 17.99 0.95 0.81
CA ASP A 201 18.15 -0.50 0.91
C ASP A 201 16.78 -1.21 0.92
N MET A 202 15.83 -0.73 1.73
CA MET A 202 14.45 -1.23 1.73
C MET A 202 13.80 -1.10 0.35
N TYR A 203 13.93 0.08 -0.28
CA TYR A 203 13.39 0.31 -1.62
C TYR A 203 13.92 -0.72 -2.61
N ILE A 204 15.25 -0.88 -2.70
CA ILE A 204 15.89 -1.81 -3.66
C ILE A 204 15.43 -3.25 -3.42
N LYS A 205 15.30 -3.67 -2.16
CA LYS A 205 14.86 -5.03 -1.80
C LYS A 205 13.41 -5.26 -2.18
N VAL A 206 12.50 -4.38 -1.76
CA VAL A 206 11.07 -4.50 -2.06
C VAL A 206 10.80 -4.37 -3.57
N ARG A 207 11.51 -3.47 -4.25
CA ARG A 207 11.43 -3.23 -5.71
C ARG A 207 11.69 -4.48 -6.55
N LYS A 208 12.50 -5.43 -6.06
CA LYS A 208 12.78 -6.70 -6.75
C LYS A 208 11.63 -7.71 -6.67
N ALA A 209 10.76 -7.55 -5.67
CA ALA A 209 9.71 -8.51 -5.34
C ALA A 209 8.31 -8.07 -5.83
N ILE A 210 8.20 -6.89 -6.42
CA ILE A 210 6.93 -6.36 -6.92
C ILE A 210 6.39 -7.13 -8.13
N SER A 211 5.07 -7.06 -8.31
CA SER A 211 4.38 -7.70 -9.42
C SER A 211 4.73 -7.05 -10.78
N PRO A 212 4.76 -7.82 -11.89
CA PRO A 212 5.10 -7.28 -13.22
C PRO A 212 4.21 -6.12 -13.70
N GLN A 213 2.95 -6.09 -13.26
CA GLN A 213 2.01 -5.01 -13.57
C GLN A 213 2.46 -3.66 -13.00
N TYR A 214 3.15 -3.63 -11.86
CA TYR A 214 3.74 -2.41 -11.28
C TYR A 214 5.20 -2.19 -11.69
N GLU A 215 5.86 -3.18 -12.31
CA GLU A 215 7.24 -3.07 -12.78
C GLU A 215 7.42 -1.94 -13.79
N MET A 216 6.51 -1.86 -14.77
CA MET A 216 6.57 -0.85 -15.83
C MET A 216 6.49 0.57 -15.25
N VAL A 217 5.69 0.73 -14.21
CA VAL A 217 5.45 1.98 -13.48
C VAL A 217 6.71 2.44 -12.81
N MET A 218 7.30 1.54 -12.02
CA MET A 218 8.52 1.85 -11.29
C MET A 218 9.67 2.13 -12.25
N THR A 219 9.79 1.36 -13.33
CA THR A 219 10.79 1.59 -14.39
C THR A 219 10.63 2.96 -15.03
N MET A 220 9.40 3.38 -15.33
CA MET A 220 9.12 4.70 -15.88
C MET A 220 9.50 5.82 -14.89
N LEU A 221 9.13 5.66 -13.61
CA LEU A 221 9.48 6.63 -12.56
C LEU A 221 10.99 6.75 -12.36
N GLU A 222 11.70 5.62 -12.27
CA GLU A 222 13.17 5.56 -12.21
C GLU A 222 13.81 6.22 -13.45
N GLY A 223 13.21 6.04 -14.63
CA GLY A 223 13.60 6.69 -15.87
C GLY A 223 13.49 8.22 -15.80
N PHE A 224 12.38 8.74 -15.26
CA PHE A 224 12.20 10.18 -15.07
C PHE A 224 13.19 10.76 -14.05
N GLU A 225 13.44 10.06 -12.95
CA GLU A 225 14.46 10.46 -11.96
C GLU A 225 15.85 10.53 -12.60
N LYS A 226 16.22 9.52 -13.40
CA LYS A 226 17.51 9.50 -14.11
C LYS A 226 17.64 10.67 -15.08
N TYR A 227 16.61 10.90 -15.89
CA TYR A 227 16.58 12.02 -16.85
C TYR A 227 16.76 13.37 -16.14
N TYR A 228 16.06 13.58 -15.02
CA TYR A 228 16.19 14.82 -14.26
C TYR A 228 17.59 15.01 -13.66
N LYS A 229 18.19 13.95 -13.11
CA LYS A 229 19.57 13.97 -12.61
C LYS A 229 20.60 14.30 -13.70
N GLU A 230 20.36 13.89 -14.94
CA GLU A 230 21.20 14.26 -16.07
C GLU A 230 21.04 15.74 -16.43
N LEU A 231 19.81 16.27 -16.44
CA LEU A 231 19.54 17.70 -16.65
C LEU A 231 20.22 18.59 -15.61
N GLU A 232 20.11 18.26 -14.31
CA GLU A 232 20.77 19.04 -13.23
C GLU A 232 22.29 19.13 -13.45
N LYS A 233 22.93 18.02 -13.84
CA LYS A 233 24.38 18.00 -14.13
C LYS A 233 24.75 18.89 -15.31
N HIS A 234 23.90 18.98 -16.33
CA HIS A 234 24.15 19.84 -17.49
C HIS A 234 23.96 21.32 -17.17
N VAL A 235 22.98 21.67 -16.33
CA VAL A 235 22.75 23.05 -15.87
C VAL A 235 23.88 23.52 -14.95
N MET A 236 24.32 22.68 -14.01
CA MET A 236 25.43 23.01 -13.10
C MET A 236 26.80 23.10 -13.77
N LYS A 237 26.98 22.49 -14.96
CA LYS A 237 28.22 22.63 -15.76
C LYS A 237 28.26 23.88 -16.63
N ARG A 238 27.15 24.59 -16.78
CA ARG A 238 27.04 25.82 -17.60
C ARG A 238 27.14 27.11 -16.79
N ASN A 239 27.11 27.01 -15.46
CA ASN A 239 27.38 28.09 -14.51
C ASN A 239 28.76 27.91 -13.89
#